data_AF-A0A4R6DWI8-F1
#
_entry.id   AF-A0A4R6DWI8-F1
#
_cell.length_a   1.000
_cell.length_b   1.000
_cell.length_c   1.000
_cell.angle_alpha   90.00
_cell.angle_beta   90.00
_cell.angle_gamma   90.00
#
_symmetry.space_group_name_H-M   'P 1'
#
loop_
_entity.id
_entity.type
_entity.pdbx_description
1 polymer ?
#
loop_
_entity_poly.entity_id
_entity_poly.type
_entity_poly.pdbx_seq_one_letter_code
_entity_poly.pdbx_strand_id
1 'polypeptide(L)'
;MSAGCPFELSLTQKRQATLIYHFTSLDYLQGLLLRLDGLLQYADYLLERRKVVEPFMYSAQWGARNTGANWSSTAYPGMRDFREQVLIAIASRDMEVSEDSGAAFCSRMLAEHSMMWMSPDQEKSFKERFEEVSNYAGAMDGIVGLLGRATPWGDFDFWSAWQQHKALFPRLPKFRVHTDIVGRSGEVPPRTGAYVPADDPHGAMQFAWTGTTLDGYREGELLKCDTFNDIGLDALAAVGREGLWSDDVGLAAFLGKVWHRIPDAGSKFNWWVLDKNGAIKTKPGIAASAIAQNATEYRACDWYFVELLEGEFEDGEATELAESGQNVPPPQRARDVCPATGWWSSPARHDSRRHFLRGDLFPDIPSDTTFGYVQWQWDDNQQDSALPPELPLEANSLQPAPRAGLWLQAKQPEVRCRVAEGEPLPLVDGLSVHWQWAQQPPPGMRATSGQPCPYPGTWCCEDLPTGPHAFLHGVPLPKVQGRDVTWFLVRTQ
;
A
#
# COMPACT_ATOMS: atom_id res chain seq x y z
N MET A 1 -5.12 -36.81 40.84
CA MET A 1 -4.42 -35.70 40.18
C MET A 1 -5.15 -35.47 38.86
N SER A 2 -5.99 -34.44 38.81
CA SER A 2 -6.76 -34.10 37.61
C SER A 2 -5.77 -33.71 36.52
N ALA A 3 -5.80 -34.39 35.37
CA ALA A 3 -5.15 -33.89 34.17
C ALA A 3 -5.77 -32.52 33.87
N GLY A 4 -4.99 -31.45 34.05
CA GLY A 4 -5.44 -30.09 33.81
C GLY A 4 -5.85 -29.96 32.34
N CYS A 5 -6.99 -29.33 32.09
CA CYS A 5 -7.39 -28.96 30.74
C CYS A 5 -6.24 -28.16 30.09
N PRO A 6 -5.81 -28.46 28.86
CA PRO A 6 -4.76 -27.70 28.19
C PRO A 6 -5.17 -26.23 28.10
N PHE A 7 -4.21 -25.32 28.28
CA PHE A 7 -4.45 -23.90 28.08
C PHE A 7 -4.69 -23.65 26.59
N GLU A 8 -5.89 -23.16 26.25
CA GLU A 8 -6.28 -22.85 24.87
C GLU A 8 -6.29 -21.34 24.64
N LEU A 9 -5.64 -20.90 23.55
CA LEU A 9 -5.69 -19.50 23.13
C LEU A 9 -7.07 -19.15 22.60
N SER A 10 -7.58 -17.99 23.00
CA SER A 10 -8.75 -17.38 22.34
C SER A 10 -8.43 -17.00 20.89
N LEU A 11 -9.47 -16.80 20.07
CA LEU A 11 -9.31 -16.33 18.68
C LEU A 11 -8.49 -15.02 18.60
N THR A 12 -8.72 -14.09 19.53
CA THR A 12 -7.93 -12.87 19.64
C THR A 12 -6.45 -13.17 19.85
N GLN A 13 -6.11 -14.02 20.82
CA GLN A 13 -4.73 -14.37 21.12
C GLN A 13 -4.07 -15.12 19.96
N LYS A 14 -4.80 -15.99 19.24
CA LYS A 14 -4.29 -16.62 18.01
C LYS A 14 -3.93 -15.59 16.94
N ARG A 15 -4.75 -14.54 16.76
CA ARG A 15 -4.46 -13.43 15.85
C ARG A 15 -3.23 -12.64 16.28
N GLN A 16 -3.08 -12.35 17.58
CA GLN A 16 -1.88 -11.69 18.13
C GLN A 16 -0.62 -12.54 17.90
N ALA A 17 -0.66 -13.83 18.26
CA ALA A 17 0.44 -14.76 18.06
C ALA A 17 0.84 -14.87 16.57
N THR A 18 -0.14 -14.88 15.66
CA THR A 18 0.09 -14.90 14.21
C THR A 18 0.87 -13.66 13.75
N LEU A 19 0.48 -12.47 14.22
CA LEU A 19 1.17 -11.22 13.88
C LEU A 19 2.57 -11.17 14.48
N ILE A 20 2.72 -11.57 15.75
CA ILE A 20 4.03 -11.67 16.42
C ILE A 20 4.98 -12.52 15.58
N TYR A 21 4.59 -13.77 15.30
CA TYR A 21 5.44 -14.68 14.53
C TYR A 21 5.70 -14.21 13.11
N HIS A 22 4.73 -13.60 12.44
CA HIS A 22 4.92 -13.05 11.10
C HIS A 22 5.94 -11.92 11.09
N PHE A 23 5.73 -10.87 11.89
CA PHE A 23 6.57 -9.68 11.89
C PHE A 23 7.96 -9.91 12.49
N THR A 24 8.10 -10.95 13.31
CA THR A 24 9.38 -11.41 13.85
C THR A 24 9.97 -12.59 13.07
N SER A 25 9.49 -12.89 11.87
CA SER A 25 10.09 -13.93 11.04
C SER A 25 11.34 -13.44 10.29
N LEU A 26 12.22 -14.36 9.91
CA LEU A 26 13.34 -14.07 9.03
C LEU A 26 12.86 -13.61 7.64
N ASP A 27 11.81 -14.24 7.11
CA ASP A 27 11.23 -13.88 5.81
C ASP A 27 10.73 -12.44 5.77
N TYR A 28 10.13 -11.96 6.88
CA TYR A 28 9.71 -10.57 7.00
C TYR A 28 10.90 -9.60 6.96
N LEU A 29 11.96 -9.88 7.72
CA LEU A 29 13.20 -9.09 7.70
C LEU A 29 13.85 -9.05 6.31
N GLN A 30 13.89 -10.18 5.60
CA GLN A 30 14.39 -10.24 4.22
C GLN A 30 13.50 -9.43 3.27
N GLY A 31 12.19 -9.46 3.47
CA GLY A 31 11.21 -8.64 2.74
C GLY A 31 11.41 -7.13 2.96
N LEU A 32 11.79 -6.72 4.17
CA LEU A 32 12.17 -5.35 4.51
C LEU A 32 13.46 -4.95 3.81
N LEU A 33 14.50 -5.78 3.90
CA LEU A 33 15.79 -5.53 3.27
C LEU A 33 15.65 -5.30 1.75
N LEU A 34 14.86 -6.13 1.07
CA LEU A 34 14.61 -6.01 -0.37
C LEU A 34 13.97 -4.65 -0.74
N ARG A 35 13.00 -4.19 0.06
CA ARG A 35 12.33 -2.90 -0.15
C ARG A 35 13.28 -1.73 0.08
N LEU A 36 14.07 -1.81 1.13
CA LEU A 36 15.07 -0.80 1.47
C LEU A 36 16.19 -0.72 0.42
N ASP A 37 16.64 -1.86 -0.10
CA ASP A 37 17.57 -1.91 -1.23
C ASP A 37 16.99 -1.23 -2.48
N GLY A 38 15.71 -1.46 -2.78
CA GLY A 38 15.01 -0.78 -3.86
C GLY A 38 14.93 0.74 -3.67
N LEU A 39 14.69 1.19 -2.44
CA LEU A 39 14.65 2.62 -2.10
C LEU A 39 16.04 3.28 -2.25
N LEU A 40 17.10 2.62 -1.75
CA LEU A 40 18.47 3.12 -1.88
C LEU A 40 18.90 3.22 -3.34
N GLN A 41 18.63 2.19 -4.14
CA GLN A 41 18.90 2.22 -5.59
C GLN A 41 18.17 3.38 -6.29
N TYR A 42 16.92 3.66 -5.89
CA TYR A 42 16.18 4.78 -6.42
C TYR A 42 16.77 6.13 -6.02
N ALA A 43 17.19 6.28 -4.76
CA ALA A 43 17.87 7.48 -4.28
C ALA A 43 19.18 7.73 -5.04
N ASP A 44 19.99 6.70 -5.24
CA ASP A 44 21.25 6.77 -6.00
C ASP A 44 21.01 7.19 -7.45
N TYR A 45 19.99 6.61 -8.09
CA TYR A 45 19.58 6.98 -9.43
C TYR A 45 19.22 8.48 -9.53
N LEU A 46 18.47 9.02 -8.56
CA LEU A 46 18.10 10.43 -8.52
C LEU A 46 19.32 11.33 -8.31
N LEU A 47 20.23 10.95 -7.39
CA LEU A 47 21.47 11.68 -7.13
C LEU A 47 22.39 11.70 -8.36
N GLU A 48 22.51 10.59 -9.08
CA GLU A 48 23.37 10.52 -10.28
C GLU A 48 22.83 11.41 -11.41
N ARG A 49 21.51 11.40 -11.63
CA ARG A 49 20.88 12.33 -12.59
C ARG A 49 21.03 13.79 -12.16
N ARG A 50 21.03 14.04 -10.85
CA ARG A 50 21.17 15.40 -10.32
C ARG A 50 22.53 16.01 -10.65
N LYS A 51 23.62 15.24 -10.67
CA LYS A 51 24.98 15.72 -11.01
C LYS A 51 25.03 16.45 -12.36
N VAL A 52 24.19 16.07 -13.33
CA VAL A 52 24.14 16.70 -14.65
C VAL A 52 23.46 18.07 -14.61
N VAL A 53 22.50 18.26 -13.71
CA VAL A 53 21.65 19.47 -13.64
C VAL A 53 22.17 20.46 -12.60
N GLU A 54 22.85 19.99 -11.56
CA GLU A 54 23.33 20.77 -10.42
C GLU A 54 24.19 21.99 -10.82
N PRO A 55 25.10 21.93 -11.82
CA PRO A 55 25.86 23.11 -12.26
C PRO A 55 25.00 24.27 -12.80
N PHE A 56 23.77 23.97 -13.24
CA PHE A 56 22.84 24.96 -13.80
C PHE A 56 21.86 25.52 -12.76
N MET A 57 21.83 24.97 -11.54
CA MET A 57 20.98 25.40 -10.44
C MET A 57 21.66 26.51 -9.63
N TYR A 58 21.61 27.74 -10.16
CA TYR A 58 22.22 28.93 -9.56
C TYR A 58 21.17 29.82 -8.87
N SER A 59 21.44 30.23 -7.63
CA SER A 59 20.66 31.22 -6.90
C SER A 59 21.43 32.55 -6.82
N ALA A 60 20.79 33.66 -7.20
CA ALA A 60 21.41 34.99 -7.08
C ALA A 60 21.77 35.38 -5.64
N GLN A 61 21.06 34.82 -4.64
CA GLN A 61 21.29 35.10 -3.22
C GLN A 61 22.30 34.13 -2.58
N TRP A 62 22.38 32.88 -3.07
CA TRP A 62 23.13 31.79 -2.41
C TRP A 62 24.19 31.12 -3.29
N GLY A 63 24.38 31.56 -4.53
CA GLY A 63 25.32 30.98 -5.50
C GLY A 63 24.86 29.62 -6.04
N ALA A 64 25.82 28.83 -6.54
CA ALA A 64 25.58 27.45 -6.97
C ALA A 64 25.19 26.59 -5.76
N ARG A 65 24.01 25.98 -5.82
CA ARG A 65 23.49 25.17 -4.71
C ARG A 65 23.88 23.71 -4.90
N ASN A 66 24.87 23.25 -4.13
CA ASN A 66 25.27 21.84 -4.01
C ASN A 66 24.30 21.04 -3.12
N THR A 67 23.00 21.20 -3.34
CA THR A 67 21.98 20.61 -2.45
C THR A 67 21.89 19.09 -2.58
N GLY A 68 22.23 18.52 -3.73
CA GLY A 68 22.31 17.07 -3.90
C GLY A 68 23.52 16.49 -3.18
N ALA A 69 24.68 17.12 -3.34
CA ALA A 69 25.90 16.72 -2.62
C ALA A 69 25.74 16.85 -1.09
N ASN A 70 25.12 17.93 -0.61
CA ASN A 70 24.85 18.10 0.82
C ASN A 70 23.96 16.97 1.35
N TRP A 71 22.81 16.72 0.70
CA TRP A 71 21.90 15.65 1.11
C TRP A 71 22.57 14.27 1.08
N SER A 72 23.38 13.99 0.05
CA SER A 72 24.17 12.75 -0.05
C SER A 72 25.17 12.58 1.10
N SER A 73 25.74 13.68 1.62
CA SER A 73 26.70 13.62 2.73
C SER A 73 26.07 13.61 4.13
N THR A 74 24.81 14.04 4.25
CA THR A 74 24.18 14.32 5.57
C THR A 74 22.93 13.50 5.84
N ALA A 75 22.08 13.28 4.84
CA ALA A 75 20.82 12.55 4.99
C ALA A 75 20.90 11.10 4.52
N TYR A 76 21.57 10.86 3.38
CA TYR A 76 21.75 9.51 2.82
C TYR A 76 22.45 8.51 3.77
N PRO A 77 23.42 8.91 4.63
CA PRO A 77 23.96 8.01 5.65
C PRO A 77 22.88 7.40 6.55
N GLY A 78 21.83 8.15 6.92
CA GLY A 78 20.73 7.60 7.72
C GLY A 78 19.98 6.44 7.04
N MET A 79 19.90 6.44 5.70
CA MET A 79 19.32 5.32 4.94
C MET A 79 20.27 4.12 4.89
N ARG A 80 21.59 4.36 4.86
CA ARG A 80 22.59 3.30 4.93
C ARG A 80 22.63 2.66 6.31
N ASP A 81 22.56 3.47 7.35
CA ASP A 81 22.51 3.01 8.74
C ASP A 81 21.25 2.18 8.96
N PHE A 82 20.10 2.61 8.44
CA PHE A 82 18.87 1.81 8.44
C PHE A 82 19.10 0.43 7.81
N ARG A 83 19.74 0.38 6.63
CA ARG A 83 20.05 -0.89 5.97
C ARG A 83 21.00 -1.76 6.77
N GLU A 84 22.02 -1.14 7.36
CA GLU A 84 22.98 -1.83 8.23
C GLU A 84 22.29 -2.44 9.44
N GLN A 85 21.37 -1.72 10.10
CA GLN A 85 20.59 -2.25 11.22
C GLN A 85 19.73 -3.44 10.83
N VAL A 86 19.06 -3.40 9.66
CA VAL A 86 18.29 -4.56 9.18
C VAL A 86 19.20 -5.77 8.93
N LEU A 87 20.41 -5.56 8.40
CA LEU A 87 21.39 -6.65 8.22
C LEU A 87 21.89 -7.21 9.54
N ILE A 88 22.13 -6.36 10.54
CA ILE A 88 22.47 -6.78 11.90
C ILE A 88 21.33 -7.59 12.48
N ALA A 89 20.08 -7.11 12.41
CA ALA A 89 18.90 -7.83 12.90
C ALA A 89 18.72 -9.22 12.25
N ILE A 90 19.05 -9.36 10.96
CA ILE A 90 19.06 -10.67 10.26
C ILE A 90 20.16 -11.56 10.84
N ALA A 91 21.39 -11.05 10.99
CA ALA A 91 22.53 -11.83 11.49
C ALA A 91 22.38 -12.22 12.96
N SER A 92 21.77 -11.35 13.77
CA SER A 92 21.51 -11.52 15.19
C SER A 92 20.52 -12.65 15.51
N ARG A 93 19.80 -13.18 14.51
CA ARG A 93 18.88 -14.33 14.67
C ARG A 93 19.57 -15.57 15.18
N ASP A 94 20.79 -15.85 14.70
CA ASP A 94 21.58 -17.02 15.14
C ASP A 94 22.00 -16.91 16.62
N MET A 95 21.98 -15.69 17.17
CA MET A 95 22.28 -15.40 18.57
C MET A 95 21.02 -15.28 19.45
N GLU A 96 19.84 -15.60 18.89
CA GLU A 96 18.55 -15.38 19.55
C GLU A 96 18.33 -13.94 20.01
N VAL A 97 18.82 -12.96 19.23
CA VAL A 97 18.58 -11.54 19.48
C VAL A 97 17.62 -11.00 18.43
N SER A 98 16.68 -10.16 18.85
CA SER A 98 15.82 -9.38 17.95
C SER A 98 16.03 -7.90 18.24
N GLU A 99 16.26 -7.12 17.20
CA GLU A 99 16.55 -5.68 17.31
C GLU A 99 15.51 -4.90 16.53
N ASP A 100 15.35 -3.62 16.85
CA ASP A 100 14.52 -2.76 16.01
C ASP A 100 15.16 -2.51 14.63
N SER A 101 14.35 -2.02 13.72
CA SER A 101 14.77 -1.82 12.35
C SER A 101 15.66 -0.59 12.17
N GLY A 102 15.68 0.37 13.09
CA GLY A 102 16.31 1.68 12.91
C GLY A 102 15.53 2.68 12.03
N ALA A 103 14.32 2.33 11.55
CA ALA A 103 13.52 3.18 10.65
C ALA A 103 13.22 4.57 11.23
N ALA A 104 12.95 4.67 12.53
CA ALA A 104 12.66 5.94 13.21
C ALA A 104 13.82 6.93 13.14
N PHE A 105 15.06 6.45 13.30
CA PHE A 105 16.26 7.29 13.17
C PHE A 105 16.42 7.81 11.74
N CYS A 106 16.25 6.94 10.74
CA CYS A 106 16.29 7.34 9.34
C CYS A 106 15.21 8.38 9.01
N SER A 107 13.97 8.16 9.47
CA SER A 107 12.85 9.09 9.24
C SER A 107 13.15 10.49 9.79
N ARG A 108 13.68 10.55 11.02
CA ARG A 108 14.11 11.82 11.63
C ARG A 108 15.22 12.50 10.83
N MET A 109 16.24 11.74 10.43
CA MET A 109 17.34 12.27 9.61
C MET A 109 16.81 12.86 8.30
N LEU A 110 15.91 12.17 7.60
CA LEU A 110 15.32 12.68 6.37
C LEU A 110 14.45 13.93 6.58
N ALA A 111 13.71 14.01 7.69
CA ALA A 111 12.87 15.16 8.02
C ALA A 111 13.67 16.44 8.34
N GLU A 112 14.89 16.30 8.86
CA GLU A 112 15.78 17.42 9.19
C GLU A 112 16.48 18.01 7.94
N HIS A 113 16.46 17.31 6.80
CA HIS A 113 17.21 17.68 5.61
C HIS A 113 16.32 18.05 4.41
N SER A 114 16.70 19.11 3.70
CA SER A 114 15.94 19.60 2.55
C SER A 114 16.04 18.67 1.34
N MET A 115 14.90 18.33 0.75
CA MET A 115 14.79 17.57 -0.51
C MET A 115 14.67 18.45 -1.76
N MET A 116 14.90 19.77 -1.64
CA MET A 116 14.78 20.75 -2.74
C MET A 116 15.73 20.53 -3.94
N TRP A 117 16.56 19.49 -3.88
CA TRP A 117 17.36 19.02 -5.00
C TRP A 117 16.60 18.03 -5.92
N MET A 118 15.45 17.52 -5.48
CA MET A 118 14.52 16.77 -6.31
C MET A 118 13.50 17.73 -6.95
N SER A 119 12.91 17.34 -8.08
CA SER A 119 11.66 17.97 -8.52
C SER A 119 10.51 17.62 -7.56
N PRO A 120 9.41 18.37 -7.53
CA PRO A 120 8.26 18.03 -6.68
C PRO A 120 7.74 16.61 -6.89
N ASP A 121 7.69 16.14 -8.14
CA ASP A 121 7.24 14.78 -8.47
C ASP A 121 8.22 13.70 -8.00
N GLN A 122 9.53 13.97 -8.10
CA GLN A 122 10.57 13.08 -7.60
C GLN A 122 10.55 12.99 -6.08
N GLU A 123 10.41 14.14 -5.40
CA GLU A 123 10.30 14.21 -3.94
C GLU A 123 9.06 13.47 -3.45
N LYS A 124 7.91 13.68 -4.10
CA LYS A 124 6.67 12.96 -3.79
C LYS A 124 6.87 11.44 -3.94
N SER A 125 7.39 10.99 -5.08
CA SER A 125 7.61 9.56 -5.32
C SER A 125 8.62 8.95 -4.35
N PHE A 126 9.68 9.69 -3.99
CA PHE A 126 10.64 9.23 -2.98
C PHE A 126 9.98 9.07 -1.61
N LYS A 127 9.18 10.07 -1.19
CA LYS A 127 8.47 10.03 0.10
C LYS A 127 7.46 8.90 0.17
N GLU A 128 6.67 8.67 -0.88
CA GLU A 128 5.72 7.56 -0.95
C GLU A 128 6.42 6.20 -0.81
N ARG A 129 7.56 6.02 -1.49
CA ARG A 129 8.38 4.80 -1.36
C ARG A 129 8.97 4.65 0.04
N PHE A 130 9.50 5.74 0.62
CA PHE A 130 10.03 5.72 1.98
C PHE A 130 8.95 5.43 3.02
N GLU A 131 7.75 5.97 2.84
CA GLU A 131 6.59 5.70 3.69
C GLU A 131 6.19 4.22 3.61
N GLU A 132 6.19 3.61 2.43
CA GLU A 132 5.97 2.16 2.28
C GLU A 132 7.00 1.33 3.07
N VAL A 133 8.29 1.64 2.93
CA VAL A 133 9.36 0.95 3.67
C VAL A 133 9.24 1.18 5.18
N SER A 134 8.94 2.41 5.60
CA SER A 134 8.81 2.78 7.01
C SER A 134 7.61 2.11 7.66
N ASN A 135 6.47 2.02 6.97
CA ASN A 135 5.28 1.34 7.45
C ASN A 135 5.54 -0.17 7.59
N TYR A 136 6.25 -0.77 6.63
CA TYR A 136 6.65 -2.17 6.71
C TYR A 136 7.58 -2.43 7.91
N ALA A 137 8.56 -1.56 8.14
CA ALA A 137 9.46 -1.66 9.28
C ALA A 137 8.74 -1.45 10.62
N GLY A 138 7.84 -0.47 10.69
CA GLY A 138 7.10 -0.10 11.90
C GLY A 138 6.25 -1.24 12.49
N ALA A 139 5.78 -2.17 11.66
CA ALA A 139 5.05 -3.34 12.15
C ALA A 139 5.91 -4.28 13.00
N MET A 140 7.19 -4.45 12.64
CA MET A 140 8.14 -5.22 13.44
C MET A 140 8.62 -4.41 14.65
N ASP A 141 8.94 -3.13 14.46
CA ASP A 141 9.40 -2.25 15.54
C ASP A 141 8.36 -2.14 16.66
N GLY A 142 7.07 -2.22 16.33
CA GLY A 142 6.01 -2.25 17.33
C GLY A 142 5.99 -3.49 18.23
N ILE A 143 6.53 -4.62 17.76
CA ILE A 143 6.63 -5.87 18.51
C ILE A 143 7.97 -6.00 19.22
N VAL A 144 9.07 -5.64 18.54
CA VAL A 144 10.44 -5.87 19.00
C VAL A 144 11.04 -4.64 19.68
N GLY A 145 10.54 -3.45 19.37
CA GLY A 145 11.13 -2.17 19.76
C GLY A 145 11.18 -1.98 21.28
N LEU A 146 12.36 -2.24 21.83
CA LEU A 146 12.71 -2.06 23.24
C LEU A 146 13.79 -0.99 23.45
N LEU A 147 14.00 -0.08 22.48
CA LEU A 147 14.83 1.12 22.69
C LEU A 147 14.14 2.12 23.64
N GLY A 148 14.04 1.74 24.91
CA GLY A 148 13.87 2.59 26.09
C GLY A 148 12.62 3.47 26.17
N ARG A 149 11.68 3.42 25.22
CA ARG A 149 10.51 4.33 25.17
C ARG A 149 9.23 3.77 24.54
N ALA A 150 9.26 2.65 23.83
CA ALA A 150 8.07 2.06 23.24
C ALA A 150 7.49 1.01 24.20
N THR A 151 6.24 1.20 24.59
CA THR A 151 5.43 0.17 25.24
C THR A 151 5.18 -0.94 24.21
N PRO A 152 5.23 -2.23 24.60
CA PRO A 152 4.77 -3.32 23.73
C PRO A 152 3.38 -3.01 23.16
N TRP A 153 3.08 -3.53 21.98
CA TRP A 153 1.74 -3.47 21.44
C TRP A 153 0.69 -3.91 22.46
N GLY A 154 -0.29 -3.04 22.68
CA GLY A 154 -1.48 -3.36 23.44
C GLY A 154 -2.53 -4.02 22.55
N ASP A 155 -3.69 -4.32 23.15
CA ASP A 155 -4.79 -4.99 22.44
C ASP A 155 -5.29 -4.21 21.21
N PHE A 156 -5.36 -2.87 21.30
CA PHE A 156 -5.77 -2.02 20.19
C PHE A 156 -4.77 -2.04 19.02
N ASP A 157 -3.47 -2.06 19.31
CA ASP A 157 -2.42 -2.10 18.28
C ASP A 157 -2.48 -3.40 17.49
N PHE A 158 -2.62 -4.54 18.20
CA PHE A 158 -2.83 -5.84 17.57
C PHE A 158 -4.12 -5.89 16.75
N TRP A 159 -5.22 -5.32 17.24
CA TRP A 159 -6.45 -5.26 16.47
C TRP A 159 -6.27 -4.44 15.18
N SER A 160 -5.63 -3.27 15.28
CA SER A 160 -5.36 -2.38 14.14
C SER A 160 -4.47 -3.07 13.11
N ALA A 161 -3.40 -3.71 13.55
CA ALA A 161 -2.51 -4.50 12.71
C ALA A 161 -3.27 -5.68 12.06
N TRP A 162 -4.12 -6.38 12.81
CA TRP A 162 -4.93 -7.46 12.26
C TRP A 162 -5.85 -6.96 11.13
N GLN A 163 -6.52 -5.83 11.28
CA GLN A 163 -7.37 -5.31 10.20
C GLN A 163 -6.61 -5.00 8.92
N GLN A 164 -5.35 -4.54 9.04
CA GLN A 164 -4.49 -4.21 7.91
C GLN A 164 -3.88 -5.44 7.24
N HIS A 165 -3.62 -6.50 8.01
CA HIS A 165 -2.82 -7.65 7.56
C HIS A 165 -3.58 -8.98 7.48
N LYS A 166 -4.83 -9.08 7.95
CA LYS A 166 -5.61 -10.34 7.97
C LYS A 166 -5.70 -11.03 6.60
N ALA A 167 -5.65 -10.29 5.50
CA ALA A 167 -5.64 -10.86 4.15
C ALA A 167 -4.41 -11.72 3.85
N LEU A 168 -3.30 -11.53 4.58
CA LEU A 168 -2.10 -12.36 4.50
C LEU A 168 -2.28 -13.73 5.16
N PHE A 169 -3.32 -13.88 5.99
CA PHE A 169 -3.55 -15.06 6.82
C PHE A 169 -4.93 -15.67 6.51
N PRO A 170 -5.10 -16.31 5.33
CA PRO A 170 -6.36 -16.94 4.97
C PRO A 170 -6.74 -18.09 5.92
N ARG A 171 -5.76 -18.64 6.64
CA ARG A 171 -5.94 -19.60 7.73
C ARG A 171 -5.04 -19.20 8.90
N LEU A 172 -5.54 -19.38 10.11
CA LEU A 172 -4.73 -19.20 11.30
C LEU A 172 -3.77 -20.39 11.47
N PRO A 173 -2.48 -20.13 11.76
CA PRO A 173 -1.55 -21.16 12.18
C PRO A 173 -2.02 -21.83 13.48
N LYS A 174 -1.58 -23.06 13.70
CA LYS A 174 -1.85 -23.76 14.94
C LYS A 174 -0.76 -23.46 15.96
N PHE A 175 -1.18 -23.28 17.20
CA PHE A 175 -0.28 -22.95 18.31
C PHE A 175 -0.39 -23.98 19.43
N ARG A 176 0.72 -24.20 20.14
CA ARG A 176 0.74 -24.97 21.39
C ARG A 176 1.21 -24.07 22.54
N VAL A 177 0.41 -23.98 23.59
CA VAL A 177 0.80 -23.28 24.82
C VAL A 177 1.52 -24.25 25.75
N HIS A 178 2.75 -23.90 26.13
CA HIS A 178 3.58 -24.66 27.07
C HIS A 178 3.46 -24.05 28.46
N THR A 179 2.56 -24.61 29.27
CA THR A 179 2.35 -24.15 30.67
C THR A 179 3.49 -24.55 31.61
N ASP A 180 4.39 -25.42 31.16
CA ASP A 180 5.63 -25.83 31.84
C ASP A 180 6.80 -24.88 31.57
N ILE A 181 6.72 -24.04 30.53
CA ILE A 181 7.72 -23.03 30.18
C ILE A 181 7.19 -21.65 30.60
N VAL A 182 7.61 -21.22 31.79
CA VAL A 182 7.12 -19.99 32.43
C VAL A 182 8.17 -18.89 32.40
N GLY A 183 7.81 -17.73 31.85
CA GLY A 183 8.56 -16.48 31.96
C GLY A 183 7.93 -15.51 32.96
N ARG A 184 8.65 -14.49 33.40
CA ARG A 184 8.18 -13.49 34.37
C ARG A 184 8.44 -12.08 33.88
N SER A 185 7.50 -11.17 34.12
CA SER A 185 7.72 -9.74 33.85
C SER A 185 8.95 -9.21 34.60
N GLY A 186 9.83 -8.53 33.88
CA GLY A 186 11.12 -8.00 34.33
C GLY A 186 12.27 -9.00 34.25
N GLU A 187 12.07 -10.17 33.64
CA GLU A 187 13.10 -11.19 33.49
C GLU A 187 13.25 -11.60 32.02
N VAL A 188 14.47 -11.99 31.64
CA VAL A 188 14.73 -12.63 30.34
C VAL A 188 13.99 -13.97 30.31
N PRO A 189 13.21 -14.25 29.25
CA PRO A 189 12.43 -15.46 29.18
C PRO A 189 13.31 -16.73 29.08
N PRO A 190 12.75 -17.91 29.36
CA PRO A 190 13.46 -19.18 29.19
C PRO A 190 13.68 -19.56 27.71
N ARG A 191 12.88 -19.03 26.78
CA ARG A 191 12.99 -19.27 25.33
C ARG A 191 12.67 -18.02 24.51
N THR A 192 13.22 -17.93 23.32
CA THR A 192 12.86 -16.86 22.37
C THR A 192 11.55 -17.17 21.66
N GLY A 193 10.64 -16.20 21.59
CA GLY A 193 9.37 -16.34 20.88
C GLY A 193 8.21 -15.57 21.51
N ALA A 194 7.00 -16.03 21.26
CA ALA A 194 5.76 -15.41 21.72
C ALA A 194 5.34 -15.92 23.11
N TYR A 195 4.76 -15.02 23.91
CA TYR A 195 4.32 -15.28 25.27
C TYR A 195 2.90 -14.76 25.51
N VAL A 196 2.08 -15.57 26.19
CA VAL A 196 0.72 -15.22 26.61
C VAL A 196 0.65 -15.07 28.13
N PRO A 197 -0.08 -14.07 28.67
CA PRO A 197 -0.27 -13.94 30.11
C PRO A 197 -0.94 -15.18 30.71
N ALA A 198 -0.41 -15.66 31.84
CA ALA A 198 -0.88 -16.89 32.47
C ALA A 198 -2.24 -16.75 33.19
N ASP A 199 -2.57 -15.53 33.62
CA ASP A 199 -3.64 -15.25 34.58
C ASP A 199 -4.70 -14.26 34.07
N ASP A 200 -4.59 -13.79 32.83
CA ASP A 200 -5.48 -12.76 32.28
C ASP A 200 -5.79 -13.00 30.80
N PRO A 201 -7.06 -13.29 30.47
CA PRO A 201 -7.48 -13.58 29.10
C PRO A 201 -7.51 -12.34 28.18
N HIS A 202 -7.36 -11.13 28.73
CA HIS A 202 -7.39 -9.86 27.98
C HIS A 202 -6.02 -9.20 27.86
N GLY A 203 -5.01 -9.72 28.54
CA GLY A 203 -3.66 -9.19 28.46
C GLY A 203 -3.03 -9.42 27.08
N ALA A 204 -2.37 -8.38 26.58
CA ALA A 204 -1.69 -8.41 25.30
C ALA A 204 -0.47 -9.35 25.34
N MET A 205 -0.30 -10.14 24.27
CA MET A 205 0.85 -11.02 24.10
C MET A 205 2.13 -10.22 23.82
N GLN A 206 3.29 -10.83 24.12
CA GLN A 206 4.59 -10.20 23.88
C GLN A 206 5.53 -11.14 23.13
N PHE A 207 6.46 -10.55 22.38
CA PHE A 207 7.64 -11.24 21.88
C PHE A 207 8.83 -10.93 22.79
N ALA A 208 9.61 -11.94 23.14
CA ALA A 208 10.77 -11.80 23.99
C ALA A 208 11.87 -12.79 23.55
N TRP A 209 13.12 -12.52 23.91
CA TRP A 209 14.26 -13.30 23.42
C TRP A 209 15.35 -13.49 24.46
N THR A 210 16.13 -14.56 24.31
CA THR A 210 17.13 -14.98 25.32
C THR A 210 18.53 -14.44 25.06
N GLY A 211 18.80 -14.06 23.82
CA GLY A 211 20.09 -13.61 23.34
C GLY A 211 20.58 -12.33 24.04
N THR A 212 21.90 -12.15 24.01
CA THR A 212 22.58 -10.95 24.51
C THR A 212 23.13 -10.20 23.32
N THR A 213 22.93 -8.88 23.26
CA THR A 213 23.46 -8.04 22.18
C THR A 213 24.99 -8.08 22.16
N LEU A 214 25.60 -7.66 21.05
CA LEU A 214 27.06 -7.64 20.89
C LEU A 214 27.78 -6.81 21.97
N ASP A 215 27.11 -5.77 22.49
CA ASP A 215 27.61 -4.90 23.55
C ASP A 215 27.39 -5.48 24.97
N GLY A 216 26.83 -6.68 25.08
CA GLY A 216 26.61 -7.38 26.35
C GLY A 216 25.32 -7.01 27.08
N TYR A 217 24.41 -6.26 26.44
CA TYR A 217 23.12 -5.89 27.03
C TYR A 217 22.06 -6.97 26.78
N ARG A 218 21.25 -7.26 27.81
CA ARG A 218 20.07 -8.12 27.71
C ARG A 218 18.84 -7.24 27.61
N GLU A 219 18.28 -7.14 26.42
CA GLU A 219 17.10 -6.30 26.17
C GLU A 219 15.83 -7.11 25.90
N GLY A 220 15.92 -8.44 25.79
CA GLY A 220 14.77 -9.32 25.46
C GLY A 220 13.89 -9.71 26.65
N GLU A 221 13.82 -8.89 27.70
CA GLU A 221 13.02 -9.18 28.90
C GLU A 221 11.51 -9.13 28.61
N LEU A 222 10.74 -10.00 29.27
CA LEU A 222 9.29 -9.87 29.28
C LEU A 222 8.91 -8.63 30.07
N LEU A 223 8.09 -7.75 29.52
CA LEU A 223 7.68 -6.53 30.21
C LEU A 223 6.43 -6.79 31.07
N LYS A 224 5.96 -5.74 31.76
CA LYS A 224 4.63 -5.77 32.38
C LYS A 224 3.57 -5.97 31.30
N CYS A 225 2.56 -6.78 31.58
CA CYS A 225 1.43 -7.02 30.71
C CYS A 225 0.61 -5.73 30.58
N ASP A 226 0.38 -5.30 29.34
CA ASP A 226 -0.68 -4.35 28.98
C ASP A 226 -2.02 -5.11 29.01
N THR A 227 -2.95 -4.66 29.83
CA THR A 227 -4.29 -5.27 29.93
C THR A 227 -5.34 -4.20 30.22
N PHE A 228 -6.61 -4.57 30.20
CA PHE A 228 -7.69 -3.65 30.47
C PHE A 228 -7.82 -3.29 31.93
N ASN A 229 -7.87 -1.98 32.19
CA ASN A 229 -8.35 -1.43 33.45
C ASN A 229 -9.89 -1.41 33.49
N ASP A 230 -10.47 -0.85 34.55
CA ASP A 230 -11.93 -0.75 34.72
C ASP A 230 -12.65 -0.09 33.52
N ILE A 231 -12.06 0.92 32.88
CA ILE A 231 -12.65 1.58 31.70
C ILE A 231 -12.63 0.63 30.49
N GLY A 232 -11.53 -0.10 30.29
CA GLY A 232 -11.41 -1.08 29.21
C GLY A 232 -12.36 -2.25 29.37
N LEU A 233 -12.49 -2.78 30.59
CA LEU A 233 -13.44 -3.86 30.91
C LEU A 233 -14.90 -3.39 30.74
N ASP A 234 -15.22 -2.17 31.17
CA ASP A 234 -16.55 -1.58 30.94
C ASP A 234 -16.84 -1.38 29.45
N ALA A 235 -15.84 -0.96 28.66
CA ALA A 235 -15.97 -0.81 27.21
C ALA A 235 -16.21 -2.18 26.54
N LEU A 236 -15.42 -3.19 26.90
CA LEU A 236 -15.58 -4.55 26.42
C LEU A 236 -16.96 -5.11 26.78
N ALA A 237 -17.47 -4.85 27.98
CA ALA A 237 -18.81 -5.26 28.39
C ALA A 237 -19.91 -4.52 27.60
N ALA A 238 -19.68 -3.27 27.20
CA ALA A 238 -20.66 -2.45 26.50
C ALA A 238 -20.84 -2.81 25.02
N VAL A 239 -19.75 -3.14 24.31
CA VAL A 239 -19.78 -3.41 22.86
C VAL A 239 -19.43 -4.86 22.48
N GLY A 240 -19.02 -5.68 23.46
CA GLY A 240 -18.53 -7.02 23.23
C GLY A 240 -17.16 -7.05 22.55
N ARG A 241 -16.55 -8.24 22.46
CA ARG A 241 -15.20 -8.38 21.92
C ARG A 241 -15.09 -8.00 20.44
N GLU A 242 -16.07 -8.38 19.62
CA GLU A 242 -16.10 -8.05 18.19
C GLU A 242 -16.32 -6.56 17.93
N GLY A 243 -17.13 -5.91 18.78
CA GLY A 243 -17.39 -4.46 18.72
C GLY A 243 -16.27 -3.61 19.32
N LEU A 244 -15.43 -4.19 20.19
CA LEU A 244 -14.30 -3.48 20.77
C LEU A 244 -13.32 -3.08 19.65
N TRP A 245 -13.12 -1.77 19.52
CA TRP A 245 -12.37 -1.07 18.46
C TRP A 245 -13.04 -0.91 17.09
N SER A 246 -14.17 -1.57 16.82
CA SER A 246 -14.85 -1.52 15.52
C SER A 246 -16.23 -0.85 15.55
N ASP A 247 -16.94 -0.91 16.68
CA ASP A 247 -18.28 -0.32 16.84
C ASP A 247 -18.17 1.17 17.20
N ASP A 248 -17.95 2.00 16.18
CA ASP A 248 -17.84 3.46 16.34
C ASP A 248 -19.04 4.07 17.08
N VAL A 249 -20.25 3.58 16.81
CA VAL A 249 -21.49 4.13 17.40
C VAL A 249 -21.60 3.74 18.87
N GLY A 250 -21.40 2.45 19.17
CA GLY A 250 -21.42 1.93 20.54
C GLY A 250 -20.32 2.54 21.40
N LEU A 251 -19.10 2.65 20.86
CA LEU A 251 -17.95 3.23 21.55
C LEU A 251 -18.12 4.74 21.76
N ALA A 252 -18.68 5.49 20.81
CA ALA A 252 -18.99 6.91 21.03
C ALA A 252 -20.06 7.11 22.12
N ALA A 253 -21.09 6.26 22.15
CA ALA A 253 -22.13 6.28 23.18
C ALA A 253 -21.58 5.90 24.56
N PHE A 254 -20.68 4.91 24.62
CA PHE A 254 -19.97 4.53 25.84
C PHE A 254 -19.07 5.66 26.34
N LEU A 255 -18.23 6.21 25.46
CA LEU A 255 -17.30 7.30 25.76
C LEU A 255 -18.02 8.53 26.32
N GLY A 256 -19.21 8.86 25.80
CA GLY A 256 -20.04 9.95 26.32
C GLY A 256 -20.47 9.74 27.79
N LYS A 257 -20.65 8.49 28.23
CA LYS A 257 -21.00 8.17 29.62
C LYS A 257 -19.79 8.20 30.55
N VAL A 258 -18.63 7.72 30.07
CA VAL A 258 -17.42 7.58 30.89
C VAL A 258 -16.46 8.77 30.78
N TRP A 259 -16.78 9.79 29.98
CA TRP A 259 -15.92 10.96 29.73
C TRP A 259 -15.39 11.60 31.02
N HIS A 260 -16.21 11.67 32.06
CA HIS A 260 -15.86 12.24 33.36
C HIS A 260 -14.81 11.42 34.15
N ARG A 261 -14.56 10.16 33.78
CA ARG A 261 -13.55 9.28 34.37
C ARG A 261 -12.19 9.39 33.68
N ILE A 262 -12.12 9.99 32.49
CA ILE A 262 -10.89 10.08 31.70
C ILE A 262 -9.99 11.18 32.28
N PRO A 263 -8.77 10.84 32.75
CA PRO A 263 -7.82 11.81 33.25
C PRO A 263 -7.46 12.82 32.15
N ASP A 264 -7.31 14.09 32.50
CA ASP A 264 -6.86 15.15 31.59
C ASP A 264 -7.83 15.55 30.45
N ALA A 265 -9.14 15.43 30.69
CA ALA A 265 -10.22 16.04 29.88
C ALA A 265 -10.17 17.60 29.82
N GLY A 266 -9.00 18.22 30.00
CA GLY A 266 -8.75 19.65 29.98
C GLY A 266 -7.58 20.11 29.10
N SER A 267 -6.73 19.21 28.56
CA SER A 267 -5.56 19.58 27.75
C SER A 267 -5.76 19.22 26.25
N LYS A 268 -4.70 19.28 25.42
CA LYS A 268 -4.69 19.01 23.96
C LYS A 268 -5.30 17.65 23.54
N PHE A 269 -5.77 16.85 24.47
CA PHE A 269 -6.62 15.68 24.22
C PHE A 269 -8.02 16.08 23.69
N ASN A 270 -8.62 17.15 24.23
CA ASN A 270 -10.01 17.52 23.92
C ASN A 270 -10.25 17.96 22.46
N TRP A 271 -9.35 18.74 21.87
CA TRP A 271 -9.60 19.35 20.55
C TRP A 271 -9.65 18.33 19.41
N TRP A 272 -9.02 17.15 19.56
CA TRP A 272 -9.10 16.10 18.54
C TRP A 272 -10.33 15.22 18.73
N VAL A 273 -10.74 14.93 19.98
CA VAL A 273 -11.88 14.05 20.28
C VAL A 273 -13.22 14.78 20.24
N LEU A 274 -13.28 16.00 20.76
CA LEU A 274 -14.49 16.80 20.86
C LEU A 274 -14.60 17.82 19.73
N ASP A 275 -15.83 18.05 19.25
CA ASP A 275 -16.16 19.12 18.34
C ASP A 275 -16.16 20.50 19.05
N LYS A 276 -16.45 21.56 18.28
CA LYS A 276 -16.48 22.94 18.81
C LYS A 276 -17.55 23.15 19.90
N ASN A 277 -18.54 22.27 19.99
CA ASN A 277 -19.64 22.31 20.96
C ASN A 277 -19.38 21.41 22.17
N GLY A 278 -18.25 20.71 22.21
CA GLY A 278 -17.91 19.77 23.28
C GLY A 278 -18.54 18.38 23.12
N ALA A 279 -19.13 18.05 21.97
CA ALA A 279 -19.63 16.70 21.68
C ALA A 279 -18.52 15.82 21.08
N ILE A 280 -18.56 14.51 21.31
CA ILE A 280 -17.61 13.56 20.71
C ILE A 280 -17.79 13.58 19.18
N LYS A 281 -16.69 13.76 18.46
CA LYS A 281 -16.71 13.75 16.99
C LYS A 281 -17.12 12.37 16.47
N THR A 282 -17.90 12.38 15.40
CA THR A 282 -18.45 11.18 14.76
C THR A 282 -17.54 10.57 13.69
N LYS A 283 -16.31 11.07 13.52
CA LYS A 283 -15.38 10.50 12.55
C LYS A 283 -15.00 9.08 13.00
N PRO A 284 -15.05 8.08 12.09
CA PRO A 284 -14.65 6.71 12.39
C PRO A 284 -13.28 6.62 13.06
N GLY A 285 -13.16 5.76 14.07
CA GLY A 285 -11.95 5.48 14.82
C GLY A 285 -11.60 6.48 15.93
N ILE A 286 -12.26 7.66 16.01
CA ILE A 286 -11.95 8.65 17.07
C ILE A 286 -12.30 8.08 18.46
N ALA A 287 -13.50 7.50 18.62
CA ALA A 287 -13.93 6.97 19.90
C ALA A 287 -13.07 5.78 20.34
N ALA A 288 -12.80 4.84 19.42
CA ALA A 288 -11.91 3.71 19.67
C ALA A 288 -10.52 4.15 20.12
N SER A 289 -9.90 5.11 19.43
CA SER A 289 -8.57 5.63 19.79
C SER A 289 -8.57 6.35 21.14
N ALA A 290 -9.61 7.14 21.45
CA ALA A 290 -9.71 7.83 22.73
C ALA A 290 -9.87 6.86 23.91
N ILE A 291 -10.65 5.79 23.72
CA ILE A 291 -10.81 4.72 24.70
C ILE A 291 -9.50 3.95 24.86
N ALA A 292 -8.87 3.52 23.77
CA ALA A 292 -7.62 2.74 23.81
C ALA A 292 -6.51 3.43 24.62
N GLN A 293 -6.38 4.76 24.52
CA GLN A 293 -5.39 5.54 25.29
C GLN A 293 -5.65 5.59 26.80
N ASN A 294 -6.85 5.22 27.26
CA ASN A 294 -7.27 5.34 28.66
C ASN A 294 -7.81 4.03 29.26
N ALA A 295 -7.92 2.97 28.44
CA ALA A 295 -8.55 1.70 28.79
C ALA A 295 -7.57 0.67 29.33
N THR A 296 -6.27 0.97 29.36
CA THR A 296 -5.23 0.00 29.71
C THR A 296 -4.53 0.34 31.03
N GLU A 297 -3.92 -0.69 31.62
CA GLU A 297 -2.99 -0.61 32.74
C GLU A 297 -1.86 -1.63 32.57
N TYR A 298 -0.77 -1.45 33.33
CA TYR A 298 0.39 -2.32 33.28
C TYR A 298 0.55 -3.10 34.58
N ARG A 299 0.53 -4.43 34.49
CA ARG A 299 0.71 -5.32 35.66
C ARG A 299 1.80 -6.36 35.41
N ALA A 300 2.56 -6.71 36.44
CA ALA A 300 3.49 -7.83 36.35
C ALA A 300 2.71 -9.15 36.42
N CYS A 301 3.09 -10.14 35.61
CA CYS A 301 2.49 -11.47 35.64
C CYS A 301 3.51 -12.55 35.24
N ASP A 302 3.07 -13.81 35.41
CA ASP A 302 3.71 -14.96 34.79
C ASP A 302 3.21 -15.11 33.35
N TRP A 303 4.07 -15.66 32.49
CA TRP A 303 3.83 -15.80 31.05
C TRP A 303 4.05 -17.24 30.62
N TYR A 304 3.17 -17.77 29.77
CA TYR A 304 3.36 -19.07 29.14
C TYR A 304 3.91 -18.92 27.72
N PHE A 305 4.89 -19.75 27.38
CA PHE A 305 5.44 -19.79 26.03
C PHE A 305 4.41 -20.35 25.04
N VAL A 306 4.25 -19.66 23.92
CA VAL A 306 3.37 -20.08 22.82
C VAL A 306 4.25 -20.54 21.67
N GLU A 307 4.23 -21.82 21.34
CA GLU A 307 4.94 -22.40 20.21
C GLU A 307 4.07 -22.34 18.94
N LEU A 308 4.63 -21.80 17.86
CA LEU A 308 4.10 -21.96 16.51
C LEU A 308 4.39 -23.38 15.99
N LEU A 309 3.35 -24.11 15.59
CA LEU A 309 3.50 -25.41 14.94
C LEU A 309 3.65 -25.20 13.43
N GLU A 310 4.90 -25.15 12.95
CA GLU A 310 5.21 -24.83 11.55
C GLU A 310 4.47 -25.74 10.56
N GLY A 311 3.77 -25.14 9.60
CA GLY A 311 3.01 -25.85 8.57
C GLY A 311 1.68 -26.45 9.04
N GLU A 312 1.37 -26.39 10.34
CA GLU A 312 0.07 -26.76 10.89
C GLU A 312 -0.85 -25.54 10.98
N PHE A 313 -2.10 -25.73 10.61
CA PHE A 313 -3.13 -24.70 10.65
C PHE A 313 -4.34 -25.22 11.41
N GLU A 314 -5.12 -24.32 11.99
CA GLU A 314 -6.34 -24.69 12.69
C GLU A 314 -7.30 -25.45 11.76
N ASP A 315 -7.76 -26.61 12.23
CA ASP A 315 -8.79 -27.43 11.60
C ASP A 315 -10.13 -27.02 12.22
N GLY A 316 -10.74 -25.96 11.69
CA GLY A 316 -11.97 -25.44 12.30
C GLY A 316 -12.38 -24.02 11.96
N GLU A 317 -11.57 -23.26 11.22
CA GLU A 317 -11.99 -21.99 10.60
C GLU A 317 -11.57 -21.94 9.11
N ALA A 318 -11.74 -23.07 8.41
CA ALA A 318 -11.88 -23.04 6.95
C ALA A 318 -13.27 -22.53 6.51
N THR A 319 -14.09 -21.99 7.43
CA THR A 319 -15.50 -21.68 7.16
C THR A 319 -16.01 -20.37 7.80
N GLU A 320 -15.15 -19.40 8.12
CA GLU A 320 -15.61 -18.00 8.33
C GLU A 320 -14.74 -16.93 7.62
N LEU A 321 -13.70 -17.35 6.88
CA LEU A 321 -13.01 -16.49 5.90
C LEU A 321 -13.38 -16.81 4.44
N ALA A 322 -14.28 -17.77 4.22
CA ALA A 322 -14.99 -17.92 2.94
C ALA A 322 -16.19 -16.96 2.79
N GLU A 323 -16.48 -16.13 3.80
CA GLU A 323 -17.54 -15.09 3.73
C GLU A 323 -17.01 -13.66 3.94
N SER A 324 -15.70 -13.43 3.83
CA SER A 324 -15.15 -12.08 3.63
C SER A 324 -13.92 -11.97 2.73
N GLY A 325 -13.60 -13.02 1.97
CA GLY A 325 -13.27 -12.76 0.56
C GLY A 325 -14.54 -12.22 -0.07
N GLN A 326 -14.48 -11.17 -0.89
CA GLN A 326 -15.63 -10.78 -1.70
C GLN A 326 -16.23 -12.07 -2.27
N ASN A 327 -17.49 -12.35 -1.95
CA ASN A 327 -18.12 -13.63 -2.20
C ASN A 327 -18.26 -13.79 -3.72
N VAL A 328 -17.18 -14.21 -4.38
CA VAL A 328 -17.07 -14.48 -5.82
C VAL A 328 -17.66 -15.87 -6.00
N PRO A 329 -18.90 -15.99 -6.49
CA PRO A 329 -19.53 -17.29 -6.69
C PRO A 329 -18.71 -18.13 -7.67
N PRO A 330 -18.64 -19.46 -7.49
CA PRO A 330 -17.91 -20.33 -8.40
C PRO A 330 -18.50 -20.26 -9.82
N PRO A 331 -17.68 -20.51 -10.86
CA PRO A 331 -18.19 -20.54 -12.23
C PRO A 331 -19.35 -21.53 -12.40
N GLN A 332 -20.35 -21.13 -13.19
CA GLN A 332 -21.60 -21.85 -13.43
C GLN A 332 -21.69 -22.32 -14.87
N ARG A 333 -22.44 -23.38 -15.16
CA ARG A 333 -22.65 -23.82 -16.55
C ARG A 333 -23.87 -23.10 -17.13
N ALA A 334 -23.90 -23.00 -18.45
CA ALA A 334 -25.11 -22.61 -19.16
C ALA A 334 -26.26 -23.55 -18.74
N ARG A 335 -27.42 -22.95 -18.50
CA ARG A 335 -28.66 -23.56 -17.97
C ARG A 335 -28.66 -23.89 -16.48
N ASP A 336 -27.58 -23.63 -15.75
CA ASP A 336 -27.63 -23.62 -14.28
C ASP A 336 -28.31 -22.33 -13.78
N VAL A 337 -28.87 -22.40 -12.57
CA VAL A 337 -29.50 -21.25 -11.90
C VAL A 337 -28.45 -20.34 -11.29
N CYS A 338 -28.61 -19.03 -11.48
CA CYS A 338 -27.70 -18.01 -11.00
C CYS A 338 -27.70 -17.99 -9.46
N PRO A 339 -26.56 -18.30 -8.80
CA PRO A 339 -26.52 -18.41 -7.34
C PRO A 339 -26.51 -17.05 -6.64
N ALA A 340 -26.04 -16.00 -7.32
CA ALA A 340 -25.95 -14.64 -6.77
C ALA A 340 -26.19 -13.58 -7.85
N THR A 341 -26.98 -12.56 -7.49
CA THR A 341 -27.22 -11.40 -8.34
C THR A 341 -25.93 -10.63 -8.58
N GLY A 342 -25.57 -10.38 -9.83
CA GLY A 342 -24.36 -9.62 -10.17
C GLY A 342 -23.96 -9.73 -11.63
N TRP A 343 -22.78 -9.23 -11.96
CA TRP A 343 -22.22 -9.30 -13.31
C TRP A 343 -21.45 -10.60 -13.51
N TRP A 344 -21.73 -11.27 -14.63
CA TRP A 344 -21.08 -12.51 -15.03
C TRP A 344 -20.65 -12.41 -16.49
N SER A 345 -19.53 -13.04 -16.84
CA SER A 345 -19.03 -13.13 -18.22
C SER A 345 -18.75 -14.58 -18.60
N SER A 346 -18.62 -14.87 -19.89
CA SER A 346 -18.25 -16.19 -20.40
C SER A 346 -17.06 -16.09 -21.36
N PRO A 347 -16.00 -16.89 -21.17
CA PRO A 347 -14.88 -16.94 -22.13
C PRO A 347 -15.29 -17.42 -23.52
N ALA A 348 -16.47 -18.03 -23.67
CA ALA A 348 -16.95 -18.57 -24.94
C ALA A 348 -17.23 -17.49 -26.00
N ARG A 349 -17.37 -16.20 -25.60
CA ARG A 349 -17.57 -15.08 -26.53
C ARG A 349 -17.08 -13.77 -25.93
N HIS A 350 -16.37 -12.96 -26.71
CA HIS A 350 -16.09 -11.56 -26.35
C HIS A 350 -17.41 -10.78 -26.16
N ASP A 351 -17.45 -9.84 -25.22
CA ASP A 351 -18.63 -9.07 -24.82
C ASP A 351 -19.82 -9.91 -24.31
N SER A 352 -19.54 -11.01 -23.63
CA SER A 352 -20.54 -11.86 -22.97
C SER A 352 -20.95 -11.36 -21.57
N ARG A 353 -20.31 -10.30 -21.04
CA ARG A 353 -20.58 -9.73 -19.71
C ARG A 353 -22.02 -9.24 -19.60
N ARG A 354 -22.79 -9.80 -18.67
CA ARG A 354 -24.20 -9.47 -18.45
C ARG A 354 -24.55 -9.54 -16.97
N HIS A 355 -25.51 -8.73 -16.56
CA HIS A 355 -26.05 -8.76 -15.21
C HIS A 355 -27.14 -9.82 -15.11
N PHE A 356 -27.05 -10.69 -14.11
CA PHE A 356 -28.02 -11.73 -13.80
C PHE A 356 -28.57 -11.52 -12.41
N LEU A 357 -29.86 -11.77 -12.21
CA LEU A 357 -30.48 -11.85 -10.89
C LEU A 357 -30.34 -13.28 -10.35
N ARG A 358 -30.27 -13.40 -9.03
CA ARG A 358 -30.30 -14.70 -8.36
C ARG A 358 -31.58 -15.46 -8.77
N GLY A 359 -31.40 -16.69 -9.26
CA GLY A 359 -32.47 -17.53 -9.80
C GLY A 359 -32.64 -17.49 -11.32
N ASP A 360 -32.00 -16.54 -12.02
CA ASP A 360 -31.99 -16.51 -13.50
C ASP A 360 -31.23 -17.72 -14.07
N LEU A 361 -31.58 -18.18 -15.28
CA LEU A 361 -30.81 -19.22 -15.96
C LEU A 361 -29.71 -18.61 -16.82
N PHE A 362 -28.49 -19.18 -16.72
CA PHE A 362 -27.41 -18.78 -17.62
C PHE A 362 -27.70 -19.21 -19.06
N PRO A 363 -27.57 -18.33 -20.07
CA PRO A 363 -27.84 -18.68 -21.45
C PRO A 363 -26.69 -19.50 -22.04
N ASP A 364 -27.05 -20.37 -22.96
CA ASP A 364 -26.10 -21.07 -23.81
C ASP A 364 -25.60 -20.13 -24.91
N ILE A 365 -24.32 -20.23 -25.28
CA ILE A 365 -23.72 -19.44 -26.36
C ILE A 365 -23.36 -20.41 -27.49
N PRO A 366 -24.16 -20.49 -28.57
CA PRO A 366 -23.89 -21.40 -29.67
C PRO A 366 -22.58 -21.00 -30.37
N SER A 367 -21.71 -21.99 -30.60
CA SER A 367 -20.49 -21.86 -31.38
C SER A 367 -20.46 -22.95 -32.44
N ASP A 368 -20.25 -22.57 -33.70
CA ASP A 368 -20.17 -23.50 -34.83
C ASP A 368 -18.79 -24.19 -34.92
N THR A 369 -17.82 -23.76 -34.11
CA THR A 369 -16.40 -24.14 -34.23
C THR A 369 -15.84 -24.87 -33.00
N THR A 370 -16.56 -24.91 -31.88
CA THR A 370 -16.02 -25.39 -30.60
C THR A 370 -16.99 -26.35 -29.91
N PHE A 371 -16.51 -27.52 -29.52
CA PHE A 371 -17.29 -28.53 -28.79
C PHE A 371 -16.98 -28.45 -27.29
N GLY A 372 -17.98 -28.18 -26.45
CA GLY A 372 -17.86 -28.06 -25.00
C GLY A 372 -19.08 -27.39 -24.36
N TYR A 373 -19.15 -27.33 -23.03
CA TYR A 373 -20.23 -26.63 -22.31
C TYR A 373 -19.83 -25.18 -22.06
N VAL A 374 -20.77 -24.24 -22.24
CA VAL A 374 -20.54 -22.82 -21.95
C VAL A 374 -20.49 -22.59 -20.45
N GLN A 375 -19.41 -21.97 -19.98
CA GLN A 375 -19.18 -21.65 -18.57
C GLN A 375 -19.28 -20.14 -18.36
N TRP A 376 -19.97 -19.73 -17.31
CA TRP A 376 -20.18 -18.36 -16.85
C TRP A 376 -19.39 -18.16 -15.56
N GLN A 377 -18.62 -17.09 -15.48
CA GLN A 377 -17.77 -16.76 -14.34
C GLN A 377 -18.15 -15.40 -13.80
N TRP A 378 -18.06 -15.24 -12.48
CA TRP A 378 -18.28 -13.97 -11.82
C TRP A 378 -17.29 -12.94 -12.33
N ASP A 379 -17.76 -11.72 -12.60
CA ASP A 379 -16.91 -10.63 -13.03
C ASP A 379 -16.31 -9.94 -11.81
N ASP A 380 -14.99 -9.84 -11.69
CA ASP A 380 -14.37 -9.16 -10.53
C ASP A 380 -14.79 -7.69 -10.43
N ASN A 381 -15.21 -7.08 -11.55
CA ASN A 381 -15.83 -5.78 -11.57
C ASN A 381 -17.36 -5.92 -11.46
N GLN A 382 -17.87 -5.81 -10.23
CA GLN A 382 -19.32 -5.86 -9.94
C GLN A 382 -20.03 -4.51 -10.03
N GLN A 383 -19.31 -3.44 -10.37
CA GLN A 383 -19.96 -2.17 -10.64
C GLN A 383 -20.70 -2.26 -11.97
N ASP A 384 -21.81 -1.55 -12.08
CA ASP A 384 -22.40 -1.23 -13.37
C ASP A 384 -21.38 -0.37 -14.12
N SER A 385 -20.46 -1.08 -14.78
CA SER A 385 -19.63 -0.49 -15.78
C SER A 385 -20.53 -0.29 -17.00
N ALA A 386 -21.39 0.73 -16.93
CA ALA A 386 -21.15 1.79 -17.87
C ALA A 386 -19.70 2.23 -17.65
N LEU A 387 -18.75 1.50 -18.27
CA LEU A 387 -17.52 2.12 -18.69
C LEU A 387 -17.94 3.51 -19.18
N PRO A 388 -17.31 4.63 -18.77
CA PRO A 388 -17.17 5.67 -19.78
C PRO A 388 -16.62 4.90 -20.98
N PRO A 389 -17.41 4.75 -22.07
CA PRO A 389 -17.08 3.82 -23.15
C PRO A 389 -15.62 4.03 -23.44
N GLU A 390 -14.82 2.95 -23.45
CA GLU A 390 -13.37 3.03 -23.67
C GLU A 390 -13.15 4.14 -24.70
N LEU A 391 -12.61 5.29 -24.24
CA LEU A 391 -12.84 6.54 -24.96
C LEU A 391 -12.43 6.29 -26.40
N PRO A 392 -13.35 6.48 -27.39
CA PRO A 392 -13.15 5.92 -28.70
C PRO A 392 -11.74 6.20 -29.18
N LEU A 393 -11.00 5.14 -29.50
CA LEU A 393 -9.68 5.25 -30.10
C LEU A 393 -9.79 5.81 -31.52
N GLU A 394 -11.01 5.97 -32.03
CA GLU A 394 -11.30 6.53 -33.33
C GLU A 394 -12.37 7.62 -33.24
N ALA A 395 -12.23 8.67 -34.04
CA ALA A 395 -13.23 9.74 -34.13
C ALA A 395 -13.13 10.44 -35.50
N ASN A 396 -14.22 11.08 -35.94
CA ASN A 396 -14.21 11.87 -37.16
C ASN A 396 -13.86 13.34 -36.88
N SER A 397 -13.35 14.05 -37.88
CA SER A 397 -13.14 15.51 -37.77
C SER A 397 -14.40 16.23 -37.26
N LEU A 398 -14.20 17.32 -36.52
CA LEU A 398 -15.19 18.14 -35.83
C LEU A 398 -15.85 17.48 -34.61
N GLN A 399 -15.66 16.17 -34.38
CA GLN A 399 -16.05 15.54 -33.12
C GLN A 399 -15.03 15.90 -32.03
N PRO A 400 -15.47 16.10 -30.78
CA PRO A 400 -14.56 16.34 -29.66
C PRO A 400 -13.64 15.13 -29.49
N ALA A 401 -12.33 15.37 -29.38
CA ALA A 401 -11.33 14.34 -29.22
C ALA A 401 -11.63 13.56 -27.93
N PRO A 402 -11.95 12.25 -28.01
CA PRO A 402 -12.22 11.43 -26.83
C PRO A 402 -11.02 11.30 -25.91
N ARG A 403 -9.80 11.57 -26.41
CA ARG A 403 -8.55 11.44 -25.68
C ARG A 403 -7.61 12.58 -26.05
N ALA A 404 -6.89 13.10 -25.06
CA ALA A 404 -5.75 13.96 -25.31
C ALA A 404 -4.60 13.14 -25.93
N GLY A 405 -3.86 13.73 -26.88
CA GLY A 405 -2.65 13.10 -27.43
C GLY A 405 -2.58 13.15 -28.95
N LEU A 406 -1.80 12.22 -29.51
CA LEU A 406 -1.51 12.15 -30.94
C LEU A 406 -2.61 11.38 -31.68
N TRP A 407 -3.17 11.99 -32.72
CA TRP A 407 -4.17 11.41 -33.61
C TRP A 407 -3.61 11.29 -35.03
N LEU A 408 -3.81 10.14 -35.66
CA LEU A 408 -3.34 9.79 -37.00
C LEU A 408 -4.55 9.61 -37.92
N GLN A 409 -4.49 10.06 -39.17
CA GLN A 409 -5.55 9.78 -40.13
C GLN A 409 -5.52 8.28 -40.49
N ALA A 410 -6.67 7.60 -40.36
CA ALA A 410 -6.76 6.13 -40.46
C ALA A 410 -6.25 5.55 -41.79
N LYS A 411 -6.38 6.29 -42.89
CA LYS A 411 -5.94 5.86 -44.24
C LYS A 411 -4.57 6.41 -44.65
N GLN A 412 -4.07 7.44 -43.97
CA GLN A 412 -2.82 8.14 -44.28
C GLN A 412 -2.14 8.61 -42.98
N PRO A 413 -1.48 7.69 -42.23
CA PRO A 413 -0.93 8.01 -40.90
C PRO A 413 0.19 9.07 -40.91
N GLU A 414 0.72 9.42 -42.08
CA GLU A 414 1.56 10.60 -42.30
C GLU A 414 0.85 11.92 -41.95
N VAL A 415 -0.47 11.99 -42.09
CA VAL A 415 -1.29 13.12 -41.63
C VAL A 415 -1.68 12.89 -40.18
N ARG A 416 -1.27 13.80 -39.29
CA ARG A 416 -1.41 13.64 -37.84
C ARG A 416 -1.54 14.99 -37.12
N CYS A 417 -2.09 14.98 -35.91
CA CYS A 417 -2.20 16.17 -35.07
C CYS A 417 -2.21 15.80 -33.58
N ARG A 418 -1.82 16.76 -32.72
CA ARG A 418 -1.99 16.66 -31.27
C ARG A 418 -3.15 17.54 -30.84
N VAL A 419 -4.07 16.96 -30.10
CA VAL A 419 -5.31 17.62 -29.67
C VAL A 419 -5.55 17.32 -28.19
N ALA A 420 -6.04 18.30 -27.43
CA ALA A 420 -6.43 18.08 -26.03
C ALA A 420 -7.77 17.34 -25.94
N GLU A 421 -8.03 16.67 -24.82
CA GLU A 421 -9.32 16.00 -24.61
C GLU A 421 -10.46 17.01 -24.69
N GLY A 422 -11.51 16.68 -25.44
CA GLY A 422 -12.68 17.54 -25.66
C GLY A 422 -12.55 18.60 -26.77
N GLU A 423 -11.35 18.84 -27.31
CA GLU A 423 -11.17 19.75 -28.45
C GLU A 423 -11.59 19.08 -29.77
N PRO A 424 -12.23 19.80 -30.71
CA PRO A 424 -12.68 19.21 -31.97
C PRO A 424 -11.50 18.77 -32.84
N LEU A 425 -11.54 17.53 -33.34
CA LEU A 425 -10.54 17.02 -34.27
C LEU A 425 -10.53 17.85 -35.57
N PRO A 426 -9.36 18.18 -36.11
CA PRO A 426 -9.28 19.12 -37.23
C PRO A 426 -9.74 18.49 -38.56
N LEU A 427 -10.16 19.36 -39.48
CA LEU A 427 -10.36 18.99 -40.89
C LEU A 427 -9.00 18.89 -41.60
N VAL A 428 -8.90 17.99 -42.58
CA VAL A 428 -7.74 17.92 -43.49
C VAL A 428 -8.19 18.51 -44.82
N ASP A 429 -7.55 19.60 -45.25
CA ASP A 429 -7.91 20.35 -46.48
C ASP A 429 -9.40 20.70 -46.59
N GLY A 430 -10.04 20.99 -45.45
CA GLY A 430 -11.47 21.33 -45.37
C GLY A 430 -12.42 20.12 -45.45
N LEU A 431 -11.90 18.90 -45.55
CA LEU A 431 -12.68 17.66 -45.57
C LEU A 431 -12.64 16.95 -44.21
N SER A 432 -13.77 16.32 -43.86
CA SER A 432 -13.85 15.48 -42.67
C SER A 432 -13.19 14.13 -42.92
N VAL A 433 -12.28 13.74 -42.02
CA VAL A 433 -11.54 12.47 -42.11
C VAL A 433 -11.72 11.66 -40.83
N HIS A 434 -11.37 10.38 -40.92
CA HIS A 434 -11.38 9.47 -39.79
C HIS A 434 -10.00 9.42 -39.12
N TRP A 435 -9.98 9.63 -37.81
CA TRP A 435 -8.79 9.71 -36.97
C TRP A 435 -8.69 8.50 -36.04
N GLN A 436 -7.46 8.09 -35.73
CA GLN A 436 -7.11 7.03 -34.80
C GLN A 436 -6.09 7.54 -33.77
N TRP A 437 -6.33 7.29 -32.49
CA TRP A 437 -5.49 7.72 -31.38
C TRP A 437 -4.27 6.80 -31.22
N ALA A 438 -3.09 7.39 -31.06
CA ALA A 438 -1.83 6.66 -30.88
C ALA A 438 -1.40 6.68 -29.40
N GLN A 439 -1.35 5.50 -28.77
CA GLN A 439 -1.04 5.31 -27.35
C GLN A 439 0.37 5.76 -26.95
N GLN A 440 1.32 5.68 -27.87
CA GLN A 440 2.65 6.26 -27.71
C GLN A 440 3.08 6.94 -29.01
N PRO A 441 3.78 8.09 -28.93
CA PRO A 441 4.33 8.72 -30.13
C PRO A 441 5.35 7.76 -30.75
N PRO A 442 5.30 7.50 -32.07
CA PRO A 442 6.19 6.53 -32.70
C PRO A 442 7.67 6.91 -32.46
N PRO A 443 8.55 5.92 -32.25
CA PRO A 443 9.98 6.18 -32.15
C PRO A 443 10.47 6.78 -33.47
N GLY A 444 11.23 7.86 -33.39
CA GLY A 444 11.70 8.58 -34.57
C GLY A 444 12.25 9.96 -34.23
N MET A 445 12.91 10.56 -35.21
CA MET A 445 13.59 11.85 -35.05
C MET A 445 12.58 12.99 -35.06
N ARG A 446 12.69 13.90 -34.09
CA ARG A 446 11.86 15.10 -33.96
C ARG A 446 12.72 16.36 -33.96
N ALA A 447 12.20 17.43 -34.53
CA ALA A 447 12.82 18.74 -34.53
C ALA A 447 11.74 19.83 -34.52
N THR A 448 12.01 20.97 -33.92
CA THR A 448 11.05 22.08 -33.78
C THR A 448 11.24 23.12 -34.88
N SER A 449 10.19 23.88 -35.20
CA SER A 449 10.26 25.02 -36.11
C SER A 449 11.42 25.96 -35.74
N GLY A 450 12.12 26.47 -36.77
CA GLY A 450 13.29 27.33 -36.63
C GLY A 450 14.61 26.57 -36.46
N GLN A 451 14.61 25.31 -36.01
CA GLN A 451 15.81 24.49 -36.00
C GLN A 451 16.20 24.08 -37.43
N PRO A 452 17.50 24.03 -37.77
CA PRO A 452 17.94 23.46 -39.04
C PRO A 452 17.54 21.98 -39.10
N CYS A 453 17.01 21.55 -40.25
CA CYS A 453 16.60 20.17 -40.46
C CYS A 453 17.80 19.22 -40.24
N PRO A 454 17.74 18.33 -39.23
CA PRO A 454 18.89 17.53 -38.82
C PRO A 454 19.19 16.37 -39.79
N TYR A 455 18.22 15.96 -40.60
CA TYR A 455 18.38 14.89 -41.57
C TYR A 455 17.47 15.09 -42.79
N PRO A 456 18.00 14.96 -44.04
CA PRO A 456 17.20 15.16 -45.24
C PRO A 456 16.16 14.04 -45.40
N GLY A 457 14.93 14.42 -45.71
CA GLY A 457 13.86 13.43 -45.81
C GLY A 457 12.47 14.03 -45.82
N THR A 458 11.48 13.15 -45.75
CA THR A 458 10.06 13.49 -45.61
C THR A 458 9.71 13.58 -44.14
N TRP A 459 9.22 14.75 -43.74
CA TRP A 459 8.80 15.07 -42.37
C TRP A 459 7.32 15.43 -42.35
N CYS A 460 6.65 15.15 -41.24
CA CYS A 460 5.26 15.52 -40.99
C CYS A 460 5.14 16.35 -39.72
N CYS A 461 4.20 17.29 -39.69
CA CYS A 461 3.89 18.05 -38.49
C CYS A 461 3.14 17.15 -37.49
N GLU A 462 3.54 17.13 -36.22
CA GLU A 462 2.81 16.42 -35.16
C GLU A 462 1.67 17.25 -34.56
N ASP A 463 1.73 18.58 -34.66
CA ASP A 463 0.82 19.47 -33.92
C ASP A 463 -0.39 19.90 -34.76
N LEU A 464 -0.24 19.94 -36.09
CA LEU A 464 -1.29 20.33 -37.03
C LEU A 464 -1.32 19.34 -38.21
N PRO A 465 -2.52 19.02 -38.74
CA PRO A 465 -2.66 18.03 -39.79
C PRO A 465 -2.22 18.60 -41.13
N THR A 466 -0.92 18.61 -41.35
CA THR A 466 -0.33 18.91 -42.66
C THR A 466 0.16 17.62 -43.30
N GLY A 467 0.10 17.57 -44.63
CA GLY A 467 0.68 16.47 -45.38
C GLY A 467 2.20 16.37 -45.22
N PRO A 468 2.82 15.30 -45.76
CA PRO A 468 4.26 15.13 -45.75
C PRO A 468 5.00 16.25 -46.52
N HIS A 469 6.09 16.75 -45.95
CA HIS A 469 6.95 17.77 -46.54
C HIS A 469 8.39 17.25 -46.66
N ALA A 470 9.02 17.45 -47.82
CA ALA A 470 10.43 17.12 -47.99
C ALA A 470 11.30 18.30 -47.54
N PHE A 471 12.25 18.04 -46.65
CA PHE A 471 13.24 19.01 -46.22
C PHE A 471 14.65 18.51 -46.53
N LEU A 472 15.49 19.44 -46.98
CA LEU A 472 16.92 19.20 -47.13
C LEU A 472 17.64 19.47 -45.80
N HIS A 473 18.75 18.78 -45.61
CA HIS A 473 19.62 19.00 -44.44
C HIS A 473 20.00 20.47 -44.28
N GLY A 474 19.91 20.98 -43.05
CA GLY A 474 20.30 22.35 -42.71
C GLY A 474 19.27 23.44 -43.04
N VAL A 475 18.21 23.13 -43.78
CA VAL A 475 17.12 24.09 -44.04
C VAL A 475 16.30 24.28 -42.76
N PRO A 476 16.08 25.52 -42.28
CA PRO A 476 15.25 25.76 -41.11
C PRO A 476 13.84 25.23 -41.29
N LEU A 477 13.36 24.44 -40.32
CA LEU A 477 12.02 23.88 -40.36
C LEU A 477 10.97 25.00 -40.24
N PRO A 478 9.97 25.06 -41.15
CA PRO A 478 9.05 26.18 -41.19
C PRO A 478 8.06 26.16 -40.01
N LYS A 479 7.50 27.33 -39.72
CA LYS A 479 6.29 27.47 -38.89
C LYS A 479 5.06 27.06 -39.70
N VAL A 480 4.08 26.45 -39.06
CA VAL A 480 2.80 26.12 -39.69
C VAL A 480 1.75 27.08 -39.15
N GLN A 481 1.05 27.78 -40.04
CA GLN A 481 0.07 28.83 -39.69
C GLN A 481 0.62 29.88 -38.70
N GLY A 482 1.92 30.22 -38.84
CA GLY A 482 2.60 31.21 -37.98
C GLY A 482 2.98 30.70 -36.59
N ARG A 483 2.72 29.43 -36.25
CA ARG A 483 3.04 28.81 -34.97
C ARG A 483 4.27 27.92 -35.07
N ASP A 484 5.03 27.86 -33.99
CA ASP A 484 6.11 26.89 -33.86
C ASP A 484 5.51 25.50 -33.64
N VAL A 485 5.95 24.54 -34.43
CA VAL A 485 5.45 23.15 -34.42
C VAL A 485 6.58 22.15 -34.34
N THR A 486 6.22 20.93 -33.97
CA THR A 486 7.08 19.76 -33.91
C THR A 486 6.98 19.00 -35.23
N TRP A 487 8.12 18.81 -35.89
CA TRP A 487 8.27 18.00 -37.09
C TRP A 487 8.81 16.62 -36.72
N PHE A 488 8.25 15.58 -37.33
CA PHE A 488 8.65 14.18 -37.16
C PHE A 488 9.10 13.59 -38.50
N LEU A 489 10.29 12.98 -38.53
CA LEU A 489 10.85 12.33 -39.71
C LEU A 489 10.13 11.01 -40.00
N VAL A 490 9.47 10.93 -41.16
CA VAL A 490 8.73 9.73 -41.60
C VAL A 490 9.56 8.89 -42.56
N ARG A 491 10.38 9.51 -43.42
CA ARG A 491 11.21 8.79 -44.39
C ARG A 491 12.51 9.54 -44.66
N THR A 492 13.64 8.85 -44.65
CA THR A 492 14.91 9.41 -45.11
C THR A 492 14.95 9.45 -46.64
N GLN A 493 15.53 10.50 -47.22
CA GLN A 493 15.80 10.56 -48.67
C GLN A 493 17.11 9.86 -49.02
#